data_AF-A0A1V5XWR9-F1
#
_entry.id   AF-A0A1V5XWR9-F1
#
_cell.length_a   1.000
_cell.length_b   1.000
_cell.length_c   1.000
_cell.angle_alpha   90.00
_cell.angle_beta   90.00
_cell.angle_gamma   90.00
#
_symmetry.space_group_name_H-M   'P 1'
#
loop_
_entity.id
_entity.type
_entity.pdbx_description
1 polymer ?
#
loop_
_entity_poly.entity_id
_entity_poly.type
_entity_poly.pdbx_seq_one_letter_code
_entity_poly.pdbx_strand_id
1 'polypeptide(L)'
;MARKERTKQTPPVQAAQQTSAPHEIFTAKRLIVMFGLLECLILILMFYSSHGRWHMYRAKAAANRRDYQTAFKHYKWLEEKTEAAKSATFNLEMGNVCLSIGRYDDAIGYYTELIKKSDGQKGSYSSLGVAYLRKGDKESAKENFLREVEANPLDPVANFYLGDLFFKEKKYQDATAYFSRVAYLPDYRNRLKPYWDTIEKEVLSR
;
A
#
# COMPACT_ATOMS: atom_id res chain seq x y z
N MET A 1 45.49 95.22 -35.12
CA MET A 1 46.00 94.02 -34.43
C MET A 1 44.82 93.39 -33.70
N ALA A 2 44.05 92.49 -34.32
CA ALA A 2 44.28 91.05 -34.38
C ALA A 2 44.41 90.37 -33.00
N ARG A 3 43.38 89.64 -32.55
CA ARG A 3 43.47 88.18 -32.25
C ARG A 3 42.09 87.54 -31.93
N LYS A 4 41.55 86.89 -32.97
CA LYS A 4 40.84 85.59 -33.03
C LYS A 4 39.85 85.17 -31.93
N GLU A 5 38.62 85.06 -32.41
CA GLU A 5 37.53 84.14 -32.05
C GLU A 5 37.96 82.74 -31.56
N ARG A 6 37.24 82.23 -30.56
CA ARG A 6 36.88 80.81 -30.48
C ARG A 6 35.62 80.62 -29.64
N THR A 7 34.51 80.50 -30.34
CA THR A 7 33.30 79.80 -29.93
C THR A 7 33.63 78.42 -29.37
N LYS A 8 33.15 78.12 -28.16
CA LYS A 8 32.96 76.74 -27.69
C LYS A 8 31.49 76.53 -27.39
N GLN A 9 30.83 75.96 -28.39
CA GLN A 9 29.49 75.39 -28.32
C GLN A 9 29.43 74.38 -27.17
N THR A 10 28.39 74.49 -26.36
CA THR A 10 27.91 73.40 -25.50
C THR A 10 27.69 72.15 -26.36
N PRO A 11 28.27 71.00 -26.01
CA PRO A 11 27.99 69.78 -26.75
C PRO A 11 26.53 69.37 -26.53
N PRO A 12 25.86 68.83 -27.57
CA PRO A 12 24.50 68.35 -27.43
C PRO A 12 24.47 67.15 -26.49
N VAL A 13 23.43 67.07 -25.66
CA VAL A 13 23.02 65.84 -24.97
C VAL A 13 22.67 64.82 -26.05
N GLN A 14 23.65 64.09 -26.56
CA GLN A 14 23.42 62.91 -27.37
C GLN A 14 22.97 61.80 -26.44
N ALA A 15 21.68 61.50 -26.51
CA ALA A 15 21.12 60.24 -26.09
C ALA A 15 21.98 59.08 -26.64
N ALA A 16 22.78 58.46 -25.78
CA ALA A 16 23.23 57.08 -26.01
C ALA A 16 22.10 56.15 -25.55
N GLN A 17 20.95 56.27 -26.20
CA GLN A 17 19.95 55.21 -26.20
C GLN A 17 20.28 54.28 -27.37
N GLN A 18 20.49 53.01 -27.01
CA GLN A 18 20.54 51.82 -27.87
C GLN A 18 21.85 51.66 -28.67
N THR A 19 22.52 50.50 -28.68
CA THR A 19 21.95 49.17 -28.96
C THR A 19 22.78 48.00 -28.35
N SER A 20 22.57 47.61 -27.10
CA SER A 20 22.78 46.19 -26.68
C SER A 20 21.51 45.34 -26.81
N ALA A 21 20.43 45.98 -27.29
CA ALA A 21 19.06 45.48 -27.19
C ALA A 21 18.71 44.17 -27.92
N PRO A 22 19.26 43.82 -29.11
CA PRO A 22 18.72 42.66 -29.83
C PRO A 22 19.12 41.32 -29.22
N HIS A 23 20.35 41.20 -28.68
CA HIS A 23 20.84 39.94 -28.10
C HIS A 23 20.25 39.66 -26.70
N GLU A 24 20.12 40.68 -25.85
CA GLU A 24 19.56 40.54 -24.49
C GLU A 24 18.05 40.25 -24.49
N ILE A 25 17.30 40.85 -25.41
CA ILE A 25 15.87 40.54 -25.56
C ILE A 25 15.68 39.11 -26.07
N PHE A 26 16.57 38.64 -26.94
CA PHE A 26 16.52 37.28 -27.47
C PHE A 26 16.89 36.23 -26.42
N THR A 27 17.85 36.51 -25.53
CA THR A 27 18.17 35.64 -24.38
C THR A 27 17.06 35.63 -23.34
N ALA A 28 16.45 36.78 -23.04
CA ALA A 28 15.30 36.86 -22.11
C ALA A 28 14.09 36.06 -22.62
N LYS A 29 13.74 36.18 -23.91
CA LYS A 29 12.63 35.40 -24.51
C LYS A 29 12.88 33.89 -24.45
N ARG A 30 14.12 33.44 -24.68
CA ARG A 30 14.50 32.02 -24.54
C ARG A 30 14.39 31.55 -23.10
N LEU A 31 14.76 32.38 -22.13
CA LEU A 31 14.66 32.06 -20.71
C LEU A 31 13.21 31.87 -20.26
N ILE A 32 12.30 32.74 -20.72
CA ILE A 32 10.86 32.65 -20.41
C ILE A 32 10.25 31.37 -20.99
N VAL A 33 10.59 31.02 -22.24
CA VAL A 33 10.12 29.77 -22.86
C VAL A 33 10.67 28.55 -22.13
N MET A 34 11.95 28.53 -21.77
CA MET A 34 12.56 27.46 -20.98
C MET A 34 11.88 27.29 -19.62
N PHE A 35 11.59 28.39 -18.93
CA PHE A 35 10.89 28.37 -17.64
C PHE A 35 9.46 27.86 -17.79
N GLY A 36 8.71 28.31 -18.79
CA GLY A 36 7.36 27.82 -19.06
C GLY A 36 7.31 26.33 -19.44
N LEU A 37 8.29 25.84 -20.20
CA LEU A 37 8.42 24.41 -20.51
C LEU A 37 8.79 23.59 -19.27
N LEU A 38 9.66 24.11 -18.41
CA LEU A 38 10.03 23.48 -17.15
C LEU A 38 8.82 23.40 -16.20
N GLU A 39 8.04 24.47 -16.07
CA GLU A 39 6.81 24.47 -15.28
C GLU A 39 5.77 23.49 -15.83
N CYS A 40 5.55 23.46 -17.15
CA CYS A 40 4.66 22.49 -17.77
C CYS A 40 5.14 21.05 -17.51
N LEU A 41 6.44 20.80 -17.63
CA LEU A 41 7.03 19.49 -17.33
C LEU A 41 6.84 19.11 -15.86
N ILE A 42 7.05 20.05 -14.92
CA ILE A 42 6.81 19.82 -13.49
C ILE A 42 5.34 19.49 -13.23
N LEU A 43 4.39 20.22 -13.83
CA LEU A 43 2.96 19.96 -13.67
C LEU A 43 2.55 18.60 -14.23
N ILE A 44 3.09 18.21 -15.40
CA ILE A 44 2.87 16.89 -16.00
C ILE A 44 3.39 15.79 -15.08
N LEU A 45 4.61 15.93 -14.55
CA LEU A 45 5.21 14.98 -13.62
C LEU A 45 4.45 14.91 -12.29
N MET A 46 3.98 16.04 -11.76
CA MET A 46 3.15 16.11 -10.56
C MET A 46 1.80 15.44 -10.75
N PHE A 47 1.14 15.64 -11.90
CA PHE A 47 -0.14 14.99 -12.22
C PHE A 47 0.04 13.48 -12.38
N TYR A 48 1.12 13.03 -13.05
CA TYR A 48 1.44 11.62 -13.22
C TYR A 48 1.72 10.91 -11.89
N SER A 49 2.53 11.53 -11.01
CA SER A 49 2.81 11.02 -9.65
C SER A 49 1.57 11.04 -8.73
N SER A 50 0.68 12.02 -8.91
CA SER A 50 -0.53 12.15 -8.08
C SER A 50 -1.63 11.18 -8.49
N HIS A 51 -1.65 10.72 -9.74
CA HIS A 51 -2.67 9.81 -10.24
C HIS A 51 -2.63 8.43 -9.55
N GLY A 52 -1.43 7.89 -9.30
CA GLY A 52 -1.27 6.65 -8.54
C GLY A 52 -1.78 6.76 -7.09
N ARG A 53 -1.48 7.87 -6.40
CA ARG A 53 -1.98 8.11 -5.04
C ARG A 53 -3.51 8.19 -4.99
N TRP A 54 -4.13 8.77 -6.00
CA TRP A 54 -5.59 8.81 -6.12
C TRP A 54 -6.21 7.42 -6.27
N HIS A 55 -5.66 6.58 -7.15
CA HIS A 55 -6.13 5.20 -7.31
C HIS A 55 -5.96 4.40 -6.01
N MET A 56 -4.85 4.59 -5.29
CA MET A 56 -4.62 3.96 -3.98
C MET A 56 -5.67 4.41 -2.96
N TYR A 57 -5.95 5.71 -2.88
CA TYR A 57 -6.96 6.25 -1.96
C TYR A 57 -8.36 5.69 -2.29
N ARG A 58 -8.74 5.64 -3.57
CA ARG A 58 -10.03 5.09 -3.98
C ARG A 58 -10.13 3.59 -3.73
N ALA A 59 -9.05 2.84 -3.94
CA ALA A 59 -9.00 1.41 -3.66
C ALA A 59 -9.27 1.14 -2.18
N LYS A 60 -8.56 1.85 -1.29
CA LYS A 60 -8.75 1.75 0.17
C LYS A 60 -10.14 2.20 0.60
N ALA A 61 -10.64 3.31 0.06
CA ALA A 61 -11.98 3.79 0.35
C ALA A 61 -13.06 2.79 -0.08
N ALA A 62 -12.90 2.15 -1.24
CA ALA A 62 -13.81 1.11 -1.72
C ALA A 62 -13.72 -0.15 -0.84
N ALA A 63 -12.52 -0.59 -0.47
CA ALA A 63 -12.30 -1.73 0.43
C ALA A 63 -12.95 -1.51 1.81
N ASN A 64 -12.84 -0.30 2.36
CA ASN A 64 -13.49 0.08 3.62
C ASN A 64 -15.02 0.05 3.53
N ARG A 65 -15.59 0.33 2.36
CA ARG A 65 -17.02 0.21 2.07
C ARG A 65 -17.45 -1.23 1.74
N ARG A 66 -16.52 -2.21 1.82
CA ARG A 66 -16.70 -3.60 1.38
C ARG A 66 -17.00 -3.77 -0.11
N ASP A 67 -16.78 -2.72 -0.90
CA ASP A 67 -16.82 -2.80 -2.36
C ASP A 67 -15.47 -3.30 -2.88
N TYR A 68 -15.23 -4.59 -2.65
CA TYR A 68 -13.97 -5.24 -2.99
C TYR A 68 -13.78 -5.37 -4.51
N GLN A 69 -14.85 -5.40 -5.29
CA GLN A 69 -14.78 -5.45 -6.75
C GLN A 69 -14.24 -4.14 -7.31
N THR A 70 -14.74 -2.99 -6.83
CA THR A 70 -14.19 -1.69 -7.23
C THR A 70 -12.77 -1.50 -6.69
N ALA A 71 -12.49 -1.92 -5.46
CA ALA A 71 -11.14 -1.88 -4.90
C ALA A 71 -10.14 -2.65 -5.78
N PHE A 72 -10.51 -3.87 -6.19
CA PHE A 72 -9.69 -4.71 -7.06
C PHE A 72 -9.35 -4.02 -8.39
N LYS A 73 -10.31 -3.35 -9.03
CA LYS A 73 -10.08 -2.60 -10.27
C LYS A 73 -9.03 -1.50 -10.08
N HIS A 74 -9.12 -0.73 -8.99
CA HIS A 74 -8.14 0.32 -8.72
C HIS A 74 -6.76 -0.24 -8.38
N TYR A 75 -6.67 -1.36 -7.64
CA TYR A 75 -5.40 -2.03 -7.37
C TYR A 75 -4.77 -2.64 -8.62
N LYS A 76 -5.57 -3.24 -9.53
CA LYS A 76 -5.06 -3.72 -10.82
C LYS A 76 -4.52 -2.60 -11.69
N TRP A 77 -5.21 -1.47 -11.74
CA TRP A 77 -4.69 -0.29 -12.44
C TRP A 77 -3.32 0.15 -11.88
N LEU A 78 -3.16 0.12 -10.55
CA LEU A 78 -1.87 0.45 -9.91
C LEU A 78 -0.77 -0.53 -10.27
N GLU A 79 -1.09 -1.82 -10.33
CA GLU A 79 -0.18 -2.90 -10.75
C GLU A 79 0.38 -2.68 -12.14
N GLU A 80 -0.47 -2.27 -13.08
CA GLU A 80 -0.09 -2.08 -14.47
C GLU A 80 0.70 -0.79 -14.72
N LYS A 81 0.45 0.26 -13.93
CA LYS A 81 0.91 1.63 -14.24
C LYS A 81 1.97 2.16 -13.30
N THR A 82 2.19 1.52 -12.15
CA THR A 82 3.06 2.07 -11.11
C THR A 82 3.99 1.03 -10.53
N GLU A 83 5.22 1.46 -10.25
CA GLU A 83 6.19 0.66 -9.49
C GLU A 83 5.76 0.48 -8.02
N ALA A 84 4.82 1.29 -7.53
CA ALA A 84 4.26 1.21 -6.17
C ALA A 84 3.59 -0.14 -5.88
N ALA A 85 3.19 -0.86 -6.92
CA ALA A 85 2.67 -2.22 -6.84
C ALA A 85 3.69 -3.25 -6.32
N LYS A 86 4.97 -2.87 -6.20
CA LYS A 86 6.00 -3.75 -5.65
C LYS A 86 6.17 -3.63 -4.14
N SER A 87 5.43 -2.73 -3.48
CA SER A 87 5.50 -2.50 -2.03
C SER A 87 4.83 -3.61 -1.22
N ALA A 88 5.35 -3.86 -0.02
CA ALA A 88 4.74 -4.80 0.94
C ALA A 88 3.28 -4.40 1.27
N THR A 89 3.03 -3.10 1.47
CA THR A 89 1.68 -2.59 1.74
C THR A 89 0.73 -2.86 0.58
N PHE A 90 1.18 -2.72 -0.68
CA PHE A 90 0.35 -3.07 -1.83
C PHE A 90 0.00 -4.57 -1.84
N ASN A 91 0.98 -5.45 -1.66
CA ASN A 91 0.76 -6.90 -1.64
C ASN A 91 -0.22 -7.32 -0.53
N LEU A 92 -0.10 -6.74 0.67
CA LEU A 92 -1.04 -6.99 1.77
C LEU A 92 -2.47 -6.59 1.40
N GLU A 93 -2.66 -5.36 0.91
CA GLU A 93 -3.97 -4.82 0.58
C GLU A 93 -4.62 -5.57 -0.60
N MET A 94 -3.83 -5.87 -1.63
CA MET A 94 -4.28 -6.64 -2.78
C MET A 94 -4.63 -8.07 -2.40
N GLY A 95 -3.82 -8.71 -1.56
CA GLY A 95 -4.13 -10.03 -0.99
C GLY A 95 -5.46 -10.03 -0.23
N ASN A 96 -5.69 -9.02 0.62
CA ASN A 96 -6.94 -8.88 1.38
C ASN A 96 -8.16 -8.69 0.47
N VAL A 97 -8.02 -7.89 -0.59
CA VAL A 97 -9.09 -7.70 -1.59
C VAL A 97 -9.36 -8.98 -2.35
N CYS A 98 -8.33 -9.67 -2.86
CA CYS A 98 -8.44 -10.96 -3.54
C CYS A 98 -9.13 -12.02 -2.67
N LEU A 99 -8.76 -12.10 -1.39
CA LEU A 99 -9.37 -13.00 -0.40
C LEU A 99 -10.86 -12.70 -0.23
N SER A 100 -11.24 -11.42 -0.23
CA SER A 100 -12.62 -10.96 -0.03
C SER A 100 -13.51 -11.22 -1.24
N ILE A 101 -12.96 -11.18 -2.46
CA ILE A 101 -13.69 -11.49 -3.71
C ILE A 101 -13.68 -12.99 -4.07
N GLY A 102 -13.07 -13.84 -3.24
CA GLY A 102 -13.01 -15.29 -3.49
C GLY A 102 -11.87 -15.75 -4.41
N ARG A 103 -10.97 -14.84 -4.80
CA ARG A 103 -9.80 -15.15 -5.62
C ARG A 103 -8.64 -15.63 -4.75
N TYR A 104 -8.77 -16.85 -4.24
CA TYR A 104 -7.85 -17.39 -3.23
C TYR A 104 -6.43 -17.62 -3.76
N ASP A 105 -6.29 -18.10 -4.99
CA ASP A 105 -4.96 -18.32 -5.61
C ASP A 105 -4.18 -17.01 -5.78
N ASP A 106 -4.85 -15.95 -6.22
CA ASP A 106 -4.21 -14.63 -6.33
C ASP A 106 -3.84 -14.08 -4.94
N ALA A 107 -4.72 -14.26 -3.94
CA ALA A 107 -4.43 -13.84 -2.56
C ALA A 107 -3.19 -14.55 -2.02
N ILE A 108 -3.08 -15.87 -2.23
CA ILE A 108 -1.91 -16.67 -1.88
C ILE A 108 -0.65 -16.13 -2.56
N GLY A 109 -0.73 -15.81 -3.86
CA GLY A 109 0.38 -15.21 -4.60
C GLY A 109 0.87 -13.89 -3.99
N TYR A 110 -0.06 -12.96 -3.73
CA TYR A 110 0.28 -11.65 -3.16
C TYR A 110 0.85 -11.77 -1.73
N TYR A 111 0.28 -12.62 -0.86
CA TYR A 111 0.83 -12.84 0.48
C TYR A 111 2.19 -13.54 0.45
N THR A 112 2.42 -14.45 -0.50
CA THR A 112 3.72 -15.11 -0.66
C THR A 112 4.80 -14.08 -1.05
N GLU A 113 4.48 -13.18 -1.98
CA GLU A 113 5.38 -12.08 -2.36
C GLU A 113 5.59 -11.08 -1.23
N LEU A 114 4.58 -10.84 -0.38
CA LEU A 114 4.71 -10.04 0.83
C LEU A 114 5.75 -10.66 1.79
N ILE A 115 5.62 -11.95 2.09
CA ILE A 115 6.50 -12.66 3.03
C ILE A 115 7.95 -12.64 2.52
N LYS A 116 8.18 -12.88 1.22
CA LYS A 116 9.52 -12.84 0.61
C LYS A 116 10.22 -11.49 0.73
N LYS A 117 9.47 -10.38 0.66
CA LYS A 117 10.04 -9.02 0.57
C LYS A 117 10.22 -8.34 1.93
N SER A 118 9.48 -8.76 2.94
CA SER A 118 9.36 -8.04 4.21
C SER A 118 9.83 -8.84 5.43
N ASP A 119 10.52 -9.98 5.22
CA ASP A 119 10.93 -10.92 6.28
C ASP A 119 9.78 -11.24 7.26
N GLY A 120 8.58 -11.47 6.71
CA GLY A 120 7.41 -11.81 7.51
C GLY A 120 6.95 -10.67 8.42
N GLN A 121 6.27 -9.68 7.83
CA GLN A 121 5.48 -8.73 8.62
C GLN A 121 4.49 -9.51 9.51
N LYS A 122 4.35 -9.11 10.79
CA LYS A 122 3.40 -9.72 11.74
C LYS A 122 2.03 -9.90 11.11
N GLY A 123 1.47 -11.11 11.20
CA GLY A 123 0.17 -11.47 10.65
C GLY A 123 0.17 -11.88 9.17
N SER A 124 1.32 -11.87 8.49
CA SER A 124 1.39 -12.25 7.06
C SER A 124 1.20 -13.75 6.87
N TYR A 125 1.79 -14.59 7.71
CA TYR A 125 1.57 -16.04 7.65
C TYR A 125 0.15 -16.38 8.07
N SER A 126 -0.42 -15.63 9.02
CA SER A 126 -1.85 -15.71 9.36
C SER A 126 -2.74 -15.43 8.16
N SER A 127 -2.49 -14.34 7.42
CA SER A 127 -3.28 -13.96 6.25
C SER A 127 -3.18 -15.01 5.13
N LEU A 128 -1.99 -15.55 4.90
CA LEU A 128 -1.75 -16.64 3.98
C LEU A 128 -2.47 -17.93 4.40
N GLY A 129 -2.42 -18.27 5.70
CA GLY A 129 -3.14 -19.42 6.26
C GLY A 129 -4.65 -19.32 6.06
N VAL A 130 -5.23 -18.13 6.26
CA VAL A 130 -6.66 -17.89 5.97
C VAL A 130 -6.97 -18.07 4.49
N ALA A 131 -6.09 -17.63 3.59
CA ALA A 131 -6.28 -17.81 2.15
C ALA A 131 -6.29 -19.29 1.75
N TYR A 132 -5.34 -20.08 2.25
CA TYR A 132 -5.33 -21.54 2.06
C TYR A 132 -6.57 -22.21 2.65
N LEU A 133 -6.98 -21.81 3.87
CA LEU A 133 -8.15 -22.37 4.53
C LEU A 133 -9.43 -22.13 3.71
N ARG A 134 -9.60 -20.92 3.16
CA ARG A 134 -10.74 -20.59 2.30
C ARG A 134 -10.70 -21.27 0.94
N LYS A 135 -9.50 -21.55 0.42
CA LYS A 135 -9.30 -22.41 -0.76
C LYS A 135 -9.67 -23.88 -0.49
N GLY A 136 -9.69 -24.29 0.78
CA GLY A 136 -9.97 -25.67 1.22
C GLY A 136 -8.72 -26.49 1.52
N ASP A 137 -7.53 -25.91 1.38
CA ASP A 137 -6.26 -26.55 1.72
C ASP A 137 -5.95 -26.35 3.20
N LYS A 138 -6.44 -27.28 4.01
CA LYS A 138 -6.31 -27.24 5.47
C LYS A 138 -4.89 -27.49 5.95
N GLU A 139 -4.13 -28.31 5.24
CA GLU A 139 -2.75 -28.66 5.62
C GLU A 139 -1.83 -27.46 5.44
N SER A 140 -1.86 -26.82 4.25
CA SER A 140 -1.10 -25.59 4.02
C SER A 140 -1.55 -24.46 4.94
N ALA A 141 -2.84 -24.38 5.27
CA ALA A 141 -3.34 -23.40 6.24
C ALA A 141 -2.73 -23.63 7.63
N LYS A 142 -2.76 -24.87 8.12
CA LYS A 142 -2.20 -25.26 9.42
C LYS A 142 -0.72 -24.95 9.51
N GLU A 143 0.06 -25.31 8.49
CA GLU A 143 1.49 -25.02 8.44
C GLU A 143 1.77 -23.52 8.55
N ASN A 144 1.05 -22.69 7.79
CA ASN A 144 1.22 -21.24 7.85
C ASN A 144 0.80 -20.65 9.20
N PHE A 145 -0.28 -21.13 9.82
CA PHE A 145 -0.64 -20.68 11.16
C PHE A 145 0.39 -21.09 12.22
N LEU A 146 0.99 -22.28 12.11
CA LEU A 146 2.07 -22.70 13.00
C LEU A 146 3.29 -21.78 12.87
N ARG A 147 3.69 -21.46 11.63
CA ARG A 147 4.78 -20.50 11.37
C ARG A 147 4.47 -19.10 11.92
N GLU A 148 3.21 -18.65 11.84
CA GLU A 148 2.81 -17.39 12.48
C GLU A 148 2.92 -17.47 13.99
N VAL A 149 2.49 -18.56 14.64
CA VAL A 149 2.59 -18.71 16.10
C VAL A 149 4.03 -18.85 16.57
N GLU A 150 4.92 -19.45 15.77
CA GLU A 150 6.36 -19.49 16.05
C GLU A 150 6.97 -18.08 16.04
N ALA A 151 6.59 -17.25 15.06
CA ALA A 151 7.09 -15.87 14.95
C ALA A 151 6.37 -14.89 15.91
N ASN A 152 5.09 -15.10 16.15
CA ASN A 152 4.20 -14.28 16.96
C ASN A 152 3.23 -15.16 17.76
N PRO A 153 3.65 -15.62 18.95
CA PRO A 153 2.87 -16.55 19.77
C PRO A 153 1.46 -16.06 20.17
N LEU A 154 1.23 -14.75 20.14
CA LEU A 154 -0.02 -14.11 20.56
C LEU A 154 -0.88 -13.65 19.37
N ASP A 155 -0.56 -14.04 18.13
CA ASP A 155 -1.39 -13.69 16.98
C ASP A 155 -2.82 -14.25 17.14
N PRO A 156 -3.86 -13.40 17.23
CA PRO A 156 -5.20 -13.89 17.52
C PRO A 156 -5.80 -14.74 16.40
N VAL A 157 -5.43 -14.43 15.15
CA VAL A 157 -5.96 -15.10 13.97
C VAL A 157 -5.41 -16.53 13.89
N ALA A 158 -4.09 -16.69 13.99
CA ALA A 158 -3.45 -18.00 13.93
C ALA A 158 -3.88 -18.90 15.08
N ASN A 159 -3.89 -18.39 16.33
CA ASN A 159 -4.30 -19.17 17.49
C ASN A 159 -5.78 -19.60 17.39
N PHE A 160 -6.68 -18.73 16.91
CA PHE A 160 -8.07 -19.13 16.71
C PHE A 160 -8.22 -20.21 15.64
N TYR A 161 -7.60 -20.04 14.46
CA TYR A 161 -7.76 -21.02 13.38
C TYR A 161 -7.03 -22.34 13.66
N LEU A 162 -5.90 -22.34 14.36
CA LEU A 162 -5.30 -23.58 14.86
C LEU A 162 -6.22 -24.30 15.83
N GLY A 163 -6.80 -23.56 16.79
CA GLY A 163 -7.79 -24.12 17.71
C GLY A 163 -8.98 -24.74 16.99
N ASP A 164 -9.52 -24.06 15.97
CA ASP A 164 -10.62 -24.58 15.13
C ASP A 164 -10.22 -25.84 14.34
N LEU A 165 -9.01 -25.87 13.78
CA LEU A 165 -8.48 -27.04 13.06
C LEU A 165 -8.32 -28.24 14.01
N PHE A 166 -7.69 -28.05 15.17
CA PHE A 166 -7.53 -29.11 16.17
C PHE A 166 -8.86 -29.58 16.75
N PHE A 167 -9.82 -28.67 16.93
CA PHE A 167 -11.17 -29.00 17.37
C PHE A 167 -11.88 -29.90 16.34
N LYS A 168 -11.76 -29.59 15.05
CA LYS A 168 -12.30 -30.43 13.96
C LYS A 168 -11.61 -31.79 13.86
N GLU A 169 -10.34 -31.88 14.25
CA GLU A 169 -9.58 -33.14 14.40
C GLU A 169 -9.97 -33.93 15.68
N LYS A 170 -10.93 -33.44 16.49
CA LYS A 170 -11.30 -33.97 17.82
C LYS A 170 -10.16 -33.98 18.84
N LYS A 171 -9.10 -33.20 18.60
CA LYS A 171 -7.99 -32.99 19.53
C LYS A 171 -8.33 -31.84 20.48
N TYR A 172 -9.28 -32.09 21.38
CA TYR A 172 -9.85 -31.05 22.23
C TYR A 172 -8.85 -30.41 23.21
N GLN A 173 -7.84 -31.16 23.65
CA GLN A 173 -6.77 -30.63 24.52
C GLN A 173 -5.94 -29.57 23.79
N ASP A 174 -5.45 -29.88 22.59
CA ASP A 174 -4.70 -28.93 21.76
C ASP A 174 -5.56 -27.72 21.40
N ALA A 175 -6.81 -27.96 20.99
CA ALA A 175 -7.75 -26.89 20.66
C ALA A 175 -7.94 -25.91 21.83
N THR A 176 -8.10 -26.43 23.04
CA THR A 176 -8.24 -25.63 24.26
C THR A 176 -7.00 -24.79 24.53
N ALA A 177 -5.80 -25.36 24.35
CA ALA A 177 -4.54 -24.64 24.52
C ALA A 177 -4.45 -23.43 23.59
N TYR A 178 -4.78 -23.57 22.30
CA TYR A 178 -4.76 -22.45 21.35
C TYR A 178 -5.87 -21.42 21.61
N PHE A 179 -7.09 -21.87 21.86
CA PHE A 179 -8.21 -20.96 22.15
C PHE A 179 -8.01 -20.16 23.45
N SER A 180 -7.37 -20.73 24.46
CA SER A 180 -7.06 -20.03 25.72
C SER A 180 -6.21 -18.77 25.49
N ARG A 181 -5.34 -18.77 24.47
CA ARG A 181 -4.48 -17.64 24.10
C ARG A 181 -5.22 -16.48 23.46
N VAL A 182 -6.49 -16.65 23.08
CA VAL A 182 -7.32 -15.58 22.48
C VAL A 182 -8.59 -15.30 23.27
N ALA A 183 -8.92 -16.11 24.28
CA ALA A 183 -10.14 -15.98 25.08
C ALA A 183 -10.26 -14.67 25.87
N TYR A 184 -9.14 -13.96 26.10
CA TYR A 184 -9.15 -12.66 26.74
C TYR A 184 -9.71 -11.54 25.83
N LEU A 185 -9.68 -11.71 24.50
CA LEU A 185 -10.19 -10.74 23.55
C LEU A 185 -11.73 -10.83 23.46
N PRO A 186 -12.48 -9.72 23.64
CA PRO A 186 -13.94 -9.73 23.61
C PRO A 186 -14.54 -10.34 22.34
N ASP A 187 -13.98 -10.02 21.17
CA ASP A 187 -14.45 -10.52 19.88
C ASP A 187 -14.33 -12.04 19.75
N TYR A 188 -13.26 -12.62 20.30
CA TYR A 188 -13.01 -14.06 20.26
C TYR A 188 -13.76 -14.80 21.35
N ARG A 189 -13.88 -14.23 22.56
CA ARG A 189 -14.64 -14.84 23.67
C ARG A 189 -16.03 -15.28 23.24
N ASN A 190 -16.75 -14.42 22.52
CA ASN A 190 -18.09 -14.74 22.02
C ASN A 190 -18.08 -15.84 20.96
N ARG A 191 -17.07 -15.84 20.07
CA ARG A 191 -16.89 -16.88 19.04
C ARG A 191 -16.52 -18.24 19.63
N LEU A 192 -15.82 -18.26 20.77
CA LEU A 192 -15.34 -19.48 21.41
C LEU A 192 -16.40 -20.21 22.25
N LYS A 193 -17.46 -19.52 22.69
CA LYS A 193 -18.54 -20.10 23.49
C LYS A 193 -19.07 -21.46 22.96
N PRO A 194 -19.47 -21.60 21.67
CA PRO A 194 -19.95 -22.89 21.15
C PRO A 194 -18.88 -23.99 21.13
N TYR A 195 -17.59 -23.64 21.02
CA TYR A 195 -16.50 -24.61 21.09
C TYR A 195 -16.38 -25.17 22.50
N TRP A 196 -16.46 -24.32 23.53
CA TRP A 196 -16.39 -24.73 24.93
C TRP A 196 -17.55 -25.63 25.34
N ASP A 197 -18.78 -25.27 24.99
CA ASP A 197 -19.96 -26.08 25.28
C ASP A 197 -19.84 -27.50 24.68
N THR A 198 -19.19 -27.61 23.52
CA THR A 198 -18.97 -28.90 22.83
C THR A 198 -17.85 -29.70 23.47
N ILE A 199 -16.71 -29.05 23.76
CA ILE A 199 -15.56 -29.70 24.43
C ILE A 199 -15.99 -30.22 25.80
N GLU A 200 -16.72 -29.44 26.58
CA GLU A 200 -17.20 -29.85 27.90
C GLU A 200 -18.08 -31.11 27.81
N LYS A 201 -19.07 -31.13 26.91
CA LYS A 201 -19.92 -32.31 26.70
C LYS A 201 -19.14 -33.55 26.31
N GLU A 202 -18.23 -33.42 25.35
CA GLU A 202 -17.43 -34.54 24.85
C GLU A 202 -16.44 -35.08 25.88
N VAL A 203 -15.84 -34.19 26.69
CA VAL A 203 -14.91 -34.58 27.75
C VAL A 203 -15.63 -35.21 28.94
N LEU A 204 -16.79 -34.67 29.35
CA LEU A 204 -17.58 -35.21 30.46
C LEU A 204 -18.32 -36.51 30.10
N SER A 205 -18.54 -36.79 28.81
CA SER A 205 -19.19 -38.02 28.33
C SER A 205 -18.26 -39.25 28.25
N ARG A 206 -16.97 -39.09 28.56
CA ARG A 206 -15.96 -40.17 28.58
C ARG A 206 -15.63 -40.57 30.01
#